data_AF-A0A965Y2F1-F1
#
_entry.id   AF-A0A965Y2F1-F1
#
_cell.length_a   1.000
_cell.length_b   1.000
_cell.length_c   1.000
_cell.angle_alpha   90.00
_cell.angle_beta   90.00
_cell.angle_gamma   90.00
#
_symmetry.space_group_name_H-M   'P 1'
#
loop_
_entity.id
_entity.type
_entity.pdbx_description
1 polymer ?
#
loop_
_entity_poly.entity_id
_entity_poly.type
_entity_poly.pdbx_seq_one_letter_code
_entity_poly.pdbx_strand_id
1 'polypeptide(L)'
;NVVEVAVDMDTYEIQPLKAYVSAEAGKAISPVLASGQVEGGSLQAFGYAYLEDISMKNGAYTPAHLNQYLIPTSLDAPDFQVDLQEVPFSGGPYGAKGLGELPMDSGAPAIAAAVEHAAGVFPDRIPITGEYLHFLLLGTIPQKRQGGA
;
A
#
# COMPACT_ATOMS: atom_id res chain seq x y z
N ASN A 1 4.13 4.92 -8.84
CA ASN A 1 4.99 4.16 -7.93
C ASN A 1 5.46 2.89 -8.60
N VAL A 2 6.70 2.49 -8.35
CA VAL A 2 7.23 1.17 -8.68
C VAL A 2 7.70 0.54 -7.37
N VAL A 3 7.26 -0.67 -7.08
CA VAL A 3 7.60 -1.38 -5.84
C VAL A 3 8.20 -2.73 -6.20
N GLU A 4 9.29 -3.07 -5.53
CA GLU A 4 9.90 -4.39 -5.53
C GLU A 4 9.41 -5.15 -4.30
N VAL A 5 8.93 -6.38 -4.51
CA VAL A 5 8.43 -7.24 -3.44
C VAL A 5 9.10 -8.61 -3.52
N ALA A 6 9.30 -9.23 -2.37
CA ALA A 6 9.49 -10.67 -2.25
C ALA A 6 8.17 -11.33 -1.83
N VAL A 7 7.93 -12.54 -2.31
CA VAL A 7 6.84 -13.41 -1.86
C VAL A 7 7.48 -14.70 -1.38
N ASP A 8 7.29 -15.03 -0.10
CA ASP A 8 7.66 -16.33 0.44
C ASP A 8 6.61 -17.35 -0.01
N MET A 9 7.01 -18.41 -0.73
CA MET A 9 6.05 -19.38 -1.28
C MET A 9 5.65 -20.49 -0.29
N ASP A 10 6.33 -20.58 0.85
CA ASP A 10 5.99 -21.50 1.94
C ASP A 10 4.94 -20.86 2.88
N THR A 11 5.03 -19.54 3.12
CA THR A 11 4.12 -18.79 4.01
C THR A 11 3.13 -17.87 3.29
N TYR A 12 3.39 -17.55 2.02
CA TYR A 12 2.68 -16.56 1.20
C TYR A 12 2.78 -15.13 1.73
N GLU A 13 3.74 -14.85 2.61
CA GLU A 13 4.01 -13.51 3.11
C GLU A 13 4.61 -12.63 2.01
N ILE A 14 4.10 -11.40 1.92
CA ILE A 14 4.57 -10.37 0.98
C ILE A 14 5.47 -9.41 1.75
N GLN A 15 6.65 -9.16 1.23
CA GLN A 15 7.60 -8.22 1.81
C GLN A 15 7.99 -7.16 0.77
N PRO A 16 7.57 -5.89 0.95
CA PRO A 16 8.12 -4.77 0.19
C PRO A 16 9.62 -4.61 0.49
N LEU A 17 10.46 -4.64 -0.54
CA LEU A 17 11.91 -4.50 -0.41
C LEU A 17 12.38 -3.08 -0.74
N LYS A 18 11.85 -2.54 -1.84
CA LYS A 18 12.25 -1.23 -2.36
C LYS A 18 11.07 -0.53 -3.02
N ALA A 19 10.98 0.79 -2.85
CA ALA A 19 9.91 1.59 -3.44
C ALA A 19 10.48 2.85 -4.11
N TYR A 20 10.20 3.02 -5.40
CA TYR A 20 10.47 4.24 -6.14
C TYR A 20 9.17 5.03 -6.29
N VAL A 21 9.13 6.20 -5.68
CA VAL A 21 7.92 7.03 -5.58
C VAL A 21 8.22 8.40 -6.17
N SER A 22 7.63 8.70 -7.32
CA SER A 22 7.70 10.02 -7.95
C SER A 22 6.40 10.77 -7.67
N ALA A 23 6.51 11.94 -7.05
CA ALA A 23 5.36 12.78 -6.71
C ALA A 23 5.55 14.20 -7.26
N GLU A 24 4.56 14.70 -7.99
CA GLU A 24 4.55 16.09 -8.45
C GLU A 24 3.96 16.99 -7.36
N ALA A 25 4.77 17.91 -6.83
CA ALA A 25 4.44 18.64 -5.61
C ALA A 25 4.18 20.14 -5.83
N GLY A 26 4.08 20.61 -7.08
CA GLY A 26 4.22 22.02 -7.39
C GLY A 26 5.62 22.51 -7.00
N LYS A 27 5.70 23.63 -6.28
CA LYS A 27 6.91 24.02 -5.55
C LYS A 27 6.95 23.31 -4.19
N ALA A 28 7.98 22.50 -3.96
CA ALA A 28 8.24 21.92 -2.64
C ALA A 28 8.79 23.00 -1.69
N ILE A 29 7.94 23.49 -0.79
CA ILE A 29 8.32 24.53 0.19
C ILE A 29 9.44 24.04 1.12
N SER A 30 9.33 22.79 1.58
CA SER A 30 10.37 22.08 2.31
C SER A 30 10.55 20.71 1.69
N PRO A 31 11.60 20.49 0.87
CA PRO A 31 11.85 19.21 0.23
C PRO A 31 11.97 18.04 1.22
N VAL A 32 12.61 18.26 2.37
CA VAL A 32 12.76 17.22 3.41
C VAL A 32 11.41 16.78 3.97
N LEU A 33 10.53 17.74 4.31
CA LEU A 33 9.20 17.40 4.84
C LEU A 33 8.29 16.81 3.76
N ALA A 34 8.42 17.29 2.51
CA ALA A 34 7.69 16.75 1.37
C ALA A 34 8.09 15.29 1.11
N SER A 35 9.38 14.97 1.11
CA SER A 35 9.87 13.59 0.98
C SER A 35 9.37 12.71 2.12
N GLY A 36 9.47 13.15 3.37
CA GLY A 36 8.96 12.39 4.51
C GLY A 36 7.44 12.14 4.45
N GLN A 37 6.67 13.11 3.93
CA GLN A 37 5.23 12.92 3.69
C GLN A 37 4.98 11.84 2.63
N VAL A 38 5.79 11.84 1.56
CA VAL A 38 5.69 10.84 0.49
C VAL A 38 6.04 9.45 1.00
N GLU A 39 7.09 9.30 1.80
CA GLU A 39 7.45 8.03 2.44
C GLU A 39 6.35 7.52 3.36
N GLY A 40 5.88 8.37 4.30
CA GLY A 40 4.86 7.99 5.28
C GLY A 40 3.53 7.61 4.65
N GLY A 41 3.04 8.43 3.70
CA GLY A 41 1.80 8.14 3.00
C GLY A 41 1.92 6.90 2.09
N SER A 42 3.08 6.66 1.48
CA SER A 42 3.31 5.45 0.69
C SER A 42 3.37 4.20 1.56
N LEU A 43 4.02 4.25 2.73
CA LEU A 43 4.05 3.15 3.68
C LEU A 43 2.64 2.80 4.18
N GLN A 44 1.81 3.81 4.47
CA GLN A 44 0.40 3.61 4.80
C GLN A 44 -0.36 2.95 3.63
N ALA A 45 -0.11 3.40 2.40
CA ALA A 45 -0.73 2.82 1.21
C ALA A 45 -0.34 1.34 1.00
N PHE A 46 0.92 0.98 1.31
CA PHE A 46 1.39 -0.39 1.25
C PHE A 46 0.76 -1.23 2.35
N GLY A 47 0.71 -0.74 3.60
CA GLY A 47 -0.01 -1.40 4.70
C GLY A 47 -1.47 -1.70 4.34
N TYR A 48 -2.16 -0.69 3.81
CA TYR A 48 -3.52 -0.84 3.29
C TYR A 48 -3.66 -1.89 2.18
N ALA A 49 -2.61 -2.07 1.38
CA ALA A 49 -2.61 -3.00 0.26
C ALA A 49 -2.50 -4.47 0.68
N TYR A 50 -1.75 -4.81 1.74
CA TYR A 50 -1.46 -6.22 2.07
C TYR A 50 -1.55 -6.61 3.54
N LEU A 51 -1.54 -5.66 4.48
CA LEU A 51 -1.58 -5.93 5.93
C LEU A 51 -2.93 -5.61 6.57
N GLU A 52 -3.47 -4.42 6.31
CA GLU A 52 -4.57 -3.85 7.08
C GLU A 52 -5.94 -4.43 6.68
N ASP A 53 -6.37 -5.50 7.35
CA ASP A 53 -7.71 -6.07 7.22
C ASP A 53 -8.67 -5.55 8.28
N ILE A 54 -9.62 -4.71 7.87
CA ILE A 54 -10.75 -4.24 8.70
C ILE A 54 -12.07 -4.92 8.30
N SER A 55 -12.08 -6.25 8.24
CA SER A 55 -13.29 -7.01 7.94
C SER A 55 -14.40 -6.77 8.98
N MET A 56 -15.65 -6.87 8.51
CA MET A 56 -16.83 -6.82 9.36
C MET A 56 -17.59 -8.14 9.31
N LYS A 57 -18.16 -8.54 10.44
CA LYS A 57 -19.05 -9.68 10.58
C LYS A 57 -20.24 -9.29 11.47
N ASN A 58 -21.46 -9.53 10.98
CA ASN A 58 -22.70 -9.25 11.71
C ASN A 58 -22.79 -7.79 12.23
N GLY A 59 -22.34 -6.83 11.43
CA GLY A 59 -22.35 -5.40 11.78
C GLY A 59 -21.24 -4.95 12.73
N ALA A 60 -20.34 -5.83 13.15
CA ALA A 60 -19.20 -5.51 14.00
C ALA A 60 -17.87 -5.70 13.26
N TYR A 61 -16.87 -4.87 13.56
CA TYR A 61 -15.50 -5.12 13.11
C TYR A 61 -14.96 -6.41 13.74
N THR A 62 -14.35 -7.25 12.90
CA THR A 62 -13.67 -8.48 13.35
C THR A 62 -12.43 -8.15 14.18
N PRO A 63 -11.52 -7.25 13.75
CA PRO A 63 -10.45 -6.78 14.62
C PRO A 63 -10.94 -5.69 15.58
N ALA A 64 -10.66 -5.86 16.88
CA ALA A 64 -10.95 -4.86 17.91
C ALA A 64 -9.70 -4.19 18.49
N HIS A 65 -8.51 -4.69 18.13
CA HIS A 65 -7.23 -4.32 18.72
C HIS A 65 -6.11 -4.35 17.67
N LEU A 66 -5.00 -3.65 17.94
CA LEU A 66 -3.85 -3.54 17.02
C LEU A 66 -3.04 -4.84 16.86
N ASN A 67 -3.28 -5.87 17.69
CA ASN A 67 -2.73 -7.20 17.45
C ASN A 67 -3.54 -8.01 16.41
N GLN A 68 -4.71 -7.49 16.00
CA GLN A 68 -5.57 -8.07 14.98
C GLN A 68 -5.62 -7.18 13.73
N TYR A 69 -5.61 -5.85 13.91
CA TYR A 69 -5.44 -4.87 12.83
C TYR A 69 -3.96 -4.53 12.69
N LEU A 70 -3.28 -5.23 11.78
CA LEU A 70 -1.85 -5.09 11.59
C LEU A 70 -1.55 -3.85 10.77
N ILE A 71 -0.94 -2.85 11.41
CA ILE A 71 -0.37 -1.68 10.74
C ILE A 71 1.12 -1.93 10.44
N PRO A 72 1.69 -1.34 9.38
CA PRO A 72 3.11 -1.44 9.09
C PRO A 72 3.99 -1.02 10.27
N THR A 73 5.03 -1.80 10.53
CA THR A 73 6.11 -1.48 11.46
C THR A 73 7.33 -0.94 10.71
N SER A 74 8.41 -0.63 11.42
CA SER A 74 9.67 -0.26 10.79
C SER A 74 10.30 -1.37 9.96
N LEU A 75 9.94 -2.64 10.20
CA LEU A 75 10.42 -3.79 9.42
C LEU A 75 9.65 -3.99 8.10
N ASP A 76 8.48 -3.38 8.00
CA ASP A 76 7.63 -3.41 6.80
C ASP A 76 7.95 -2.25 5.86
N ALA A 77 8.81 -1.31 6.29
CA ALA A 77 9.22 -0.17 5.50
C ALA A 77 10.27 -0.57 4.45
N PRO A 78 10.00 -0.43 3.14
CA PRO A 78 10.99 -0.68 2.10
C PRO A 78 12.06 0.42 2.06
N ASP A 79 13.15 0.18 1.33
CA ASP A 79 14.08 1.25 0.94
C ASP A 79 13.36 2.23 0.00
N PHE A 80 13.05 3.42 0.50
CA PHE A 80 12.35 4.46 -0.25
C PHE A 80 13.32 5.30 -1.10
N GLN A 81 12.97 5.45 -2.37
CA GLN A 81 13.62 6.35 -3.32
C GLN A 81 12.56 7.35 -3.78
N VAL A 82 12.52 8.51 -3.12
CA VAL A 82 11.54 9.56 -3.41
C VAL A 82 12.10 10.56 -4.41
N ASP A 83 11.33 10.81 -5.46
CA ASP A 83 11.59 11.83 -6.46
C ASP A 83 10.49 12.90 -6.42
N LEU A 84 10.86 14.13 -6.07
CA LEU A 84 9.94 15.26 -6.02
C LEU A 84 10.00 16.04 -7.33
N GLN A 85 8.98 15.84 -8.16
CA GLN A 85 8.84 16.56 -9.42
C GLN A 85 8.26 17.95 -9.16
N GLU A 86 9.05 19.00 -9.42
CA GLU A 86 8.62 20.37 -9.18
C GLU A 86 8.05 21.03 -10.46
N VAL A 87 6.71 21.14 -10.54
CA VAL A 87 6.02 21.87 -11.62
C VAL A 87 5.14 22.98 -11.01
N PRO A 88 5.67 24.20 -10.83
CA PRO A 88 5.00 25.27 -10.09
C PRO A 88 3.57 25.56 -10.57
N PHE A 89 2.64 25.64 -9.62
CA PHE A 89 1.23 25.94 -9.88
C PHE A 89 0.93 27.43 -9.75
N SER A 90 0.46 28.09 -10.82
CA SER A 90 0.12 29.51 -10.78
C SER A 90 -0.99 29.86 -9.78
N GLY A 91 -1.87 28.92 -9.43
CA GLY A 91 -2.94 29.10 -8.45
C GLY A 91 -2.52 28.84 -6.99
N GLY A 92 -1.31 28.35 -6.76
CA GLY A 92 -0.81 28.00 -5.43
C GLY A 92 0.11 29.07 -4.85
N PRO A 93 0.14 29.25 -3.51
CA PRO A 93 1.09 30.16 -2.88
C PRO A 93 2.51 29.71 -3.20
N TYR A 94 3.33 30.63 -3.72
CA TYR A 94 4.71 30.35 -4.14
C TYR A 94 4.86 29.22 -5.17
N GLY A 95 3.78 28.82 -5.86
CA GLY A 95 3.79 27.69 -6.80
C GLY A 95 3.46 26.33 -6.20
N ALA A 96 3.13 26.24 -4.90
CA ALA A 96 2.91 24.96 -4.21
C ALA A 96 1.59 24.27 -4.60
N LYS A 97 1.54 22.94 -4.47
CA LYS A 97 0.32 22.11 -4.56
C LYS A 97 0.16 21.29 -3.27
N GLY A 98 -1.02 20.71 -3.08
CA GLY A 98 -1.27 19.76 -2.01
C GLY A 98 -0.53 18.44 -2.27
N LEU A 99 0.17 17.92 -1.25
CA LEU A 99 0.94 16.66 -1.32
C LEU A 99 0.46 15.63 -0.28
N GLY A 100 -0.33 16.04 0.71
CA GLY A 100 -0.58 15.23 1.91
C GLY A 100 -1.17 13.84 1.63
N GLU A 101 -2.14 13.74 0.73
CA GLU A 101 -2.90 12.52 0.46
C GLU A 101 -2.37 11.74 -0.77
N LEU A 102 -1.70 12.43 -1.69
CA LEU A 102 -1.24 11.88 -2.98
C LEU A 102 -0.47 10.55 -2.88
N PRO A 103 0.40 10.32 -1.87
CA PRO A 103 1.14 9.05 -1.76
C PRO A 103 0.24 7.84 -1.50
N MET A 104 -0.98 8.05 -0.98
CA MET A 104 -1.94 6.99 -0.68
C MET A 104 -2.48 6.32 -1.97
N ASP A 105 -2.70 7.11 -3.02
CA ASP A 105 -3.52 6.71 -4.17
C ASP A 105 -2.93 5.56 -4.99
N SER A 106 -1.60 5.51 -5.09
CA SER A 106 -0.92 4.59 -6.02
C SER A 106 -0.19 3.43 -5.35
N GLY A 107 -0.23 3.32 -4.02
CA GLY A 107 0.46 2.25 -3.30
C GLY A 107 -0.15 0.87 -3.53
N ALA A 108 -1.47 0.73 -3.30
CA ALA A 108 -2.17 -0.54 -3.49
C ALA A 108 -2.04 -1.15 -4.89
N PRO A 109 -2.27 -0.42 -6.00
CA PRO A 109 -2.07 -0.98 -7.34
C PRO A 109 -0.59 -1.31 -7.62
N ALA A 110 0.36 -0.57 -7.06
CA ALA A 110 1.78 -0.87 -7.24
C ALA A 110 2.18 -2.18 -6.53
N ILE A 111 1.65 -2.43 -5.32
CA ILE A 111 1.83 -3.72 -4.62
C ILE A 111 1.18 -4.85 -5.42
N ALA A 112 -0.06 -4.69 -5.88
CA ALA A 112 -0.75 -5.72 -6.66
C ALA A 112 0.01 -6.09 -7.94
N ALA A 113 0.51 -5.10 -8.69
CA ALA A 113 1.33 -5.33 -9.88
C ALA A 113 2.68 -5.99 -9.55
N ALA A 114 3.30 -5.63 -8.43
CA ALA A 114 4.55 -6.25 -7.99
C ALA A 114 4.34 -7.72 -7.58
N VAL A 115 3.22 -8.03 -6.92
CA VAL A 115 2.81 -9.40 -6.59
C VAL A 115 2.51 -10.20 -7.86
N GLU A 116 1.80 -9.63 -8.83
CA GLU A 116 1.58 -10.27 -10.13
C GLU A 116 2.90 -10.62 -10.82
N HIS A 117 3.85 -9.68 -10.82
CA HIS A 117 5.17 -9.92 -11.38
C HIS A 117 5.95 -11.01 -10.62
N ALA A 118 5.85 -11.06 -9.29
CA ALA A 118 6.59 -12.02 -8.45
C ALA A 118 5.96 -13.43 -8.44
N ALA A 119 4.63 -13.53 -8.40
CA ALA A 119 3.89 -14.78 -8.18
C ALA A 119 3.12 -15.28 -9.41
N GLY A 120 3.00 -14.47 -10.47
CA GLY A 120 2.32 -14.85 -11.71
C GLY A 120 0.78 -14.86 -11.64
N VAL A 121 0.21 -14.29 -10.58
CA VAL A 121 -1.25 -14.17 -10.40
C VAL A 121 -1.61 -12.74 -10.02
N PHE A 122 -2.71 -12.22 -10.58
CA PHE A 122 -3.16 -10.85 -10.32
C PHE A 122 -4.19 -10.82 -9.17
N PRO A 123 -3.89 -10.16 -8.04
CA PRO A 123 -4.87 -9.96 -6.97
C PRO A 123 -5.91 -8.91 -7.37
N ASP A 124 -7.19 -9.28 -7.32
CA ASP A 124 -8.32 -8.42 -7.70
C ASP A 124 -8.95 -7.65 -6.54
N ARG A 125 -8.43 -7.83 -5.32
CA ARG A 125 -8.86 -7.14 -4.11
C ARG A 125 -7.70 -6.94 -3.12
N ILE A 126 -7.92 -6.03 -2.19
CA ILE A 126 -7.04 -5.79 -1.03
C ILE A 126 -7.83 -6.03 0.28
N PRO A 127 -7.15 -6.28 1.41
CA PRO A 127 -5.71 -6.53 1.50
C PRO A 127 -5.31 -7.87 0.86
N ILE A 128 -4.14 -7.88 0.22
CA ILE A 128 -3.49 -9.07 -0.36
C ILE A 128 -2.81 -9.85 0.77
N THR A 129 -3.61 -10.39 1.69
CA THR A 129 -3.07 -11.21 2.79
C THR A 129 -2.44 -12.49 2.26
N GLY A 130 -1.50 -13.09 3.01
CA GLY A 130 -0.91 -14.37 2.63
C GLY A 130 -1.96 -15.48 2.45
N GLU A 131 -3.01 -15.51 3.28
CA GLU A 131 -4.13 -16.44 3.10
C GLU A 131 -4.87 -16.22 1.78
N TYR A 132 -5.15 -14.96 1.41
CA TYR A 132 -5.78 -14.68 0.12
C TYR A 132 -4.86 -15.05 -1.05
N LEU A 133 -3.58 -14.70 -0.99
CA LEU A 133 -2.61 -15.04 -2.03
C LEU A 133 -2.46 -16.57 -2.20
N HIS A 134 -2.42 -17.31 -1.10
CA HIS A 134 -2.45 -18.78 -1.09
C HIS A 134 -3.65 -19.32 -1.88
N PHE A 135 -4.87 -18.88 -1.55
CA PHE A 135 -6.07 -19.35 -2.25
C PHE A 135 -6.15 -18.89 -3.70
N LEU A 136 -5.62 -17.71 -4.01
CA LEU A 136 -5.53 -17.20 -5.38
C LEU A 136 -4.62 -18.10 -6.23
N LEU A 137 -3.44 -18.48 -5.72
CA LEU A 137 -2.50 -19.37 -6.39
C LEU A 137 -3.06 -20.79 -6.60
N LEU A 138 -3.86 -21.29 -5.65
CA LEU A 138 -4.52 -22.58 -5.79
C LEU A 138 -5.76 -22.57 -6.70
N GLY A 139 -6.25 -21.38 -7.10
CA GLY A 139 -7.50 -21.24 -7.83
C GLY A 139 -8.74 -21.60 -6.98
N THR A 140 -8.62 -21.57 -5.66
CA THR A 140 -9.67 -22.00 -4.70
C THR A 140 -10.16 -20.84 -3.85
N ILE A 141 -10.26 -19.63 -4.42
CA ILE A 141 -10.73 -18.44 -3.70
C ILE A 141 -12.08 -18.74 -3.04
N PRO A 142 -12.16 -18.80 -1.70
CA PRO A 142 -13.42 -19.09 -1.04
C PRO A 142 -14.40 -17.94 -1.32
N GLN A 143 -15.66 -18.28 -1.65
CA GLN A 143 -16.70 -17.26 -1.70
C GLN A 143 -16.78 -16.60 -0.32
N LYS A 144 -16.68 -15.25 -0.27
CA LYS A 144 -16.89 -14.49 0.97
C LYS A 144 -18.17 -15.02 1.61
N ARG A 145 -18.07 -15.55 2.85
CA ARG A 145 -19.23 -15.94 3.65
C ARG A 145 -20.13 -14.72 3.71
N GLN A 146 -21.22 -14.71 2.94
CA GLN A 146 -22.27 -13.71 3.09
C GLN A 146 -22.70 -13.79 4.55
N GLY A 147 -22.54 -12.69 5.29
CA GLY A 147 -22.99 -12.61 6.67
C GLY A 147 -24.47 -12.94 6.69
N GLY A 148 -24.81 -14.12 7.22
CA GLY A 148 -26.18 -14.48 7.52
C GLY A 148 -26.72 -13.49 8.55
N ALA A 149 -27.91 -12.97 8.25
CA ALA A 149 -28.71 -12.14 9.16
C ALA A 149 -28.93 -12.80 10.52
#